data_AF-A0A645G8W9-F1
#
_entry.id   AF-A0A645G8W9-F1
#
_cell.length_a   1.000
_cell.length_b   1.000
_cell.length_c   1.000
_cell.angle_alpha   90.00
_cell.angle_beta   90.00
_cell.angle_gamma   90.00
#
_symmetry.space_group_name_H-M   'P 1'
#
loop_
_entity.id
_entity.type
_entity.pdbx_description
1 polymer ?
#
loop_
_entity_poly.entity_id
_entity_poly.type
_entity_poly.pdbx_seq_one_letter_code
_entity_poly.pdbx_strand_id
1 'polypeptide(L)'
;MRYRAEAAKTGSVDVQLEALSDLESVFDEMSMDGLDAQFSDLLEQLHSLTSSPSDPVLEGVVRTSAQMLTQMFNDYSRKIDTVRNQQLEYLEKGAIVKVNQLMENIADLNQQIKESNISGNPALELNDERNMLIDELSSFLDIKVEVTPLDIGGGKSVDELVIKLGETEIELVNRNVNSEVEIVNESGNI
;
A
#
# COMPACT_ATOMS: atom_id res chain seq x y z
N MET A 1 21.61 6.64 6.03
CA MET A 1 21.43 5.56 5.04
C MET A 1 20.75 4.33 5.63
N ARG A 2 21.35 3.60 6.59
CA ARG A 2 20.73 2.38 7.15
C ARG A 2 19.36 2.59 7.85
N TYR A 3 19.17 3.70 8.56
CA TYR A 3 17.91 3.97 9.27
C TYR A 3 16.70 4.05 8.33
N ARG A 4 16.79 4.83 7.24
CA ARG A 4 15.69 5.07 6.30
C ARG A 4 15.29 3.82 5.51
N ALA A 5 16.26 2.98 5.14
CA ALA A 5 15.98 1.69 4.51
C ALA A 5 15.26 0.71 5.46
N GLU A 6 15.63 0.68 6.75
CA GLU A 6 14.92 -0.14 7.75
C GLU A 6 13.53 0.43 8.09
N ALA A 7 13.35 1.76 8.02
CA ALA A 7 12.05 2.41 8.18
C ALA A 7 11.10 2.01 7.04
N ALA A 8 11.55 2.10 5.79
CA ALA A 8 10.77 1.67 4.62
C ALA A 8 10.37 0.20 4.70
N LYS A 9 11.32 -0.65 5.13
CA LYS A 9 11.06 -2.07 5.33
C LYS A 9 10.02 -2.33 6.42
N THR A 10 10.11 -1.63 7.55
CA THR A 10 9.12 -1.72 8.64
C THR A 10 7.75 -1.31 8.15
N GLY A 11 7.64 -0.15 7.49
CA GLY A 11 6.37 0.34 6.93
C GLY A 11 5.74 -0.65 5.95
N SER A 12 6.53 -1.26 5.06
CA SER A 12 6.04 -2.30 4.16
C SER A 12 5.51 -3.54 4.89
N VAL A 13 6.13 -3.94 6.00
CA VAL A 13 5.68 -5.09 6.79
C VAL A 13 4.40 -4.75 7.55
N ASP A 14 4.29 -3.54 8.09
CA ASP A 14 3.10 -3.10 8.82
C ASP A 14 1.86 -3.09 7.91
N VAL A 15 2.00 -2.56 6.68
CA VAL A 15 0.91 -2.58 5.68
C VAL A 15 0.53 -4.01 5.29
N GLN A 16 1.51 -4.92 5.13
CA GLN A 16 1.23 -6.32 4.85
C GLN A 16 0.48 -7.01 6.00
N LEU A 17 0.85 -6.70 7.24
CA LEU A 17 0.19 -7.25 8.43
C LEU A 17 -1.24 -6.74 8.55
N GLU A 18 -1.50 -5.45 8.28
CA GLU A 18 -2.84 -4.88 8.29
C GLU A 18 -3.75 -5.57 7.26
N ALA A 19 -3.28 -5.72 6.01
CA ALA A 19 -4.04 -6.41 4.96
C ALA A 19 -4.32 -7.88 5.31
N LEU A 20 -3.36 -8.58 5.92
CA LEU A 20 -3.55 -9.96 6.37
C LEU A 20 -4.55 -10.06 7.53
N SER A 21 -4.53 -9.09 8.45
CA SER A 21 -5.49 -9.01 9.57
C SER A 21 -6.91 -8.78 9.08
N ASP A 22 -7.12 -7.94 8.06
CA ASP A 22 -8.45 -7.74 7.47
C ASP A 22 -8.96 -9.00 6.77
N LEU A 23 -8.07 -9.71 6.06
CA LEU A 23 -8.41 -10.99 5.45
C LEU A 23 -8.72 -12.05 6.50
N GLU A 24 -7.94 -12.13 7.57
CA GLU A 24 -8.19 -13.02 8.71
C GLU A 24 -9.58 -12.74 9.31
N SER A 25 -9.94 -11.47 9.51
CA SER A 25 -11.28 -11.11 10.01
C SER A 25 -12.41 -11.58 9.08
N VAL A 26 -12.20 -11.49 7.76
CA VAL A 26 -13.15 -12.04 6.78
C VAL A 26 -13.28 -13.55 6.93
N PHE A 27 -12.18 -14.29 7.07
CA PHE A 27 -12.21 -15.75 7.28
C PHE A 27 -12.83 -16.14 8.63
N ASP A 28 -12.60 -15.39 9.70
CA ASP A 28 -13.17 -15.64 11.02
C ASP A 28 -14.68 -15.40 11.07
N GLU A 29 -15.17 -14.33 10.44
CA GLU A 29 -16.62 -14.06 10.32
C GLU A 29 -17.31 -15.14 9.48
N MET A 30 -16.57 -15.69 8.51
CA MET A 30 -16.98 -16.77 7.64
C MET A 30 -16.55 -18.11 8.23
N SER A 31 -17.08 -18.49 9.40
CA SER A 31 -16.66 -19.71 10.13
C SER A 31 -16.25 -20.84 9.19
N MET A 32 -14.99 -21.26 9.19
CA MET A 32 -14.53 -22.41 8.39
C MET A 32 -15.37 -23.66 8.68
N ASP A 33 -15.84 -23.79 9.92
CA ASP A 33 -16.82 -24.79 10.37
C ASP A 33 -18.09 -24.83 9.51
N GLY A 34 -18.54 -23.68 9.00
CA GLY A 34 -19.71 -23.57 8.12
C GLY A 34 -19.45 -24.08 6.70
N LEU A 35 -18.27 -23.81 6.14
CA LEU A 35 -17.91 -24.32 4.81
C LEU A 35 -17.69 -25.84 4.86
N ASP A 36 -16.97 -26.33 5.87
CA ASP A 36 -16.73 -27.75 6.08
C ASP A 36 -18.04 -28.51 6.33
N ALA A 37 -18.95 -27.94 7.10
CA ALA A 37 -20.29 -28.50 7.30
C ALA A 37 -21.09 -28.54 5.99
N GLN A 38 -21.09 -27.46 5.19
CA GLN A 38 -21.82 -27.42 3.93
C GLN A 38 -21.25 -28.38 2.89
N PHE A 39 -19.92 -28.55 2.87
CA PHE A 39 -19.26 -29.53 2.01
C PHE A 39 -19.60 -30.97 2.43
N SER A 40 -19.60 -31.23 3.74
CA SER A 40 -19.99 -32.53 4.29
C SER A 40 -21.45 -32.87 4.00
N ASP A 41 -22.35 -31.89 4.14
CA ASP A 41 -23.77 -32.03 3.77
C ASP A 41 -23.90 -32.38 2.28
N LEU A 42 -23.23 -31.65 1.38
CA LEU A 42 -23.29 -31.97 -0.05
C LEU A 42 -22.85 -33.41 -0.34
N LEU A 43 -21.78 -33.88 0.30
CA LEU A 43 -21.34 -35.27 0.16
C LEU A 43 -22.38 -36.27 0.69
N GLU A 44 -22.98 -35.99 1.84
CA GLU A 44 -24.05 -36.83 2.42
C GLU A 44 -25.29 -36.91 1.52
N GLN A 45 -25.71 -35.78 0.95
CA GLN A 45 -26.84 -35.75 0.02
C GLN A 45 -26.53 -36.49 -1.29
N LEU A 46 -25.30 -36.36 -1.81
CA LEU A 46 -24.84 -37.11 -2.98
C LEU A 46 -24.84 -38.62 -2.70
N HIS A 47 -24.34 -39.05 -1.54
CA HIS A 47 -24.38 -40.44 -1.12
C HIS A 47 -25.82 -40.96 -1.01
N SER A 48 -26.73 -40.18 -0.43
CA SER A 48 -28.14 -40.54 -0.32
C SER A 48 -28.79 -40.73 -1.68
N LEU A 49 -28.49 -39.85 -2.65
CA LEU A 49 -28.98 -39.97 -4.03
C LEU A 49 -28.52 -41.26 -4.71
N THR A 50 -27.34 -41.80 -4.39
CA THR A 50 -26.88 -43.07 -4.99
C THR A 50 -27.79 -44.26 -4.69
N SER A 51 -28.53 -44.21 -3.58
CA SER A 51 -29.48 -45.27 -3.20
C SER A 51 -30.73 -45.29 -4.08
N SER A 52 -31.14 -44.12 -4.60
CA SER A 52 -32.28 -43.96 -5.51
C SER A 52 -32.03 -42.82 -6.51
N PRO A 53 -31.21 -43.06 -7.57
CA PRO A 53 -30.70 -41.98 -8.44
C PRO A 53 -31.75 -41.22 -9.26
N SER A 54 -32.95 -41.77 -9.42
CA SER A 54 -34.05 -41.16 -10.17
C SER A 54 -35.16 -40.62 -9.25
N ASP A 55 -34.89 -40.49 -7.95
CA ASP A 55 -35.83 -39.90 -7.00
C ASP A 55 -35.76 -38.35 -7.11
N PRO A 56 -36.82 -37.69 -7.61
CA PRO A 56 -36.82 -36.25 -7.82
C PRO A 56 -36.72 -35.44 -6.51
N VAL A 57 -37.09 -36.04 -5.37
CA VAL A 57 -36.93 -35.39 -4.06
C VAL A 57 -35.46 -35.35 -3.67
N LEU A 58 -34.75 -36.47 -3.80
CA LEU A 58 -33.31 -36.54 -3.51
C LEU A 58 -32.49 -35.67 -4.47
N GLU A 59 -32.84 -35.64 -5.76
CA GLU A 59 -32.23 -34.71 -6.73
C GLU A 59 -32.41 -33.23 -6.31
N GLY A 60 -33.59 -32.87 -5.80
CA GLY A 60 -33.87 -31.53 -5.33
C GLY A 60 -33.04 -31.14 -4.10
N VAL A 61 -32.85 -32.07 -3.17
CA VAL A 61 -32.05 -31.85 -1.96
C VAL A 61 -30.56 -31.67 -2.31
N VAL A 62 -29.99 -32.54 -3.15
CA VAL A 62 -28.60 -32.39 -3.64
C VAL A 62 -28.41 -31.05 -4.34
N ARG A 63 -29.35 -30.65 -5.22
CA ARG A 63 -29.28 -29.37 -5.92
C ARG A 63 -29.27 -28.20 -4.94
N THR A 64 -30.11 -28.25 -3.91
CA THR A 64 -30.20 -27.19 -2.90
C THR A 64 -28.90 -27.07 -2.12
N SER A 65 -28.32 -28.20 -1.69
CA SER A 65 -27.03 -28.23 -0.99
C SER A 65 -25.89 -27.68 -1.87
N ALA A 66 -25.84 -28.06 -3.15
CA ALA A 66 -24.85 -27.52 -4.09
C ALA A 66 -25.01 -26.01 -4.35
N GLN A 67 -26.25 -25.53 -4.40
CA GLN A 67 -26.55 -24.09 -4.52
C GLN A 67 -26.08 -23.31 -3.29
N MET A 68 -26.31 -23.83 -2.08
CA MET A 68 -25.82 -23.22 -0.84
C MET A 68 -24.30 -23.11 -0.83
N LEU A 69 -23.59 -24.19 -1.16
CA LEU A 69 -22.12 -24.18 -1.23
C LEU A 69 -21.60 -23.15 -2.25
N THR A 70 -22.21 -23.10 -3.44
CA THR A 70 -21.83 -22.15 -4.49
C THR A 70 -22.10 -20.70 -4.05
N GLN A 71 -23.22 -20.47 -3.37
CA GLN A 71 -23.55 -19.16 -2.81
C GLN A 71 -22.49 -18.73 -1.79
N MET A 72 -22.07 -19.63 -0.89
CA MET A 72 -21.00 -19.35 0.07
C MET A 72 -19.68 -18.98 -0.61
N PHE A 73 -19.23 -19.73 -1.62
CA PHE A 73 -18.01 -19.37 -2.37
C PHE A 73 -18.10 -17.98 -3.02
N ASN A 74 -19.26 -17.66 -3.60
CA ASN A 74 -19.50 -16.35 -4.20
C ASN A 74 -19.50 -15.22 -3.15
N ASP A 75 -20.07 -15.48 -1.96
CA ASP A 75 -20.05 -14.53 -0.84
C ASP A 75 -18.61 -14.30 -0.34
N TYR A 76 -17.81 -15.37 -0.25
CA TYR A 76 -16.41 -15.28 0.19
C TYR A 76 -15.57 -14.50 -0.80
N SER A 77 -15.72 -14.78 -2.10
CA SER A 77 -15.06 -14.01 -3.16
C SER A 77 -15.39 -12.53 -3.06
N ARG A 78 -16.68 -12.17 -2.88
CA ARG A 78 -17.09 -10.76 -2.74
C ARG A 78 -16.48 -10.08 -1.52
N LYS A 79 -16.38 -10.76 -0.38
CA LYS A 79 -15.78 -10.19 0.84
C LYS A 79 -14.28 -9.98 0.67
N ILE A 80 -13.56 -10.94 0.07
CA ILE A 80 -12.13 -10.79 -0.26
C ILE A 80 -11.92 -9.63 -1.24
N ASP A 81 -12.75 -9.54 -2.28
CA ASP A 81 -12.70 -8.42 -3.23
C ASP A 81 -12.98 -7.07 -2.55
N THR A 82 -13.86 -7.06 -1.54
CA THR A 82 -14.18 -5.86 -0.75
C THR A 82 -12.96 -5.40 0.05
N VAL A 83 -12.30 -6.30 0.78
CA VAL A 83 -11.07 -6.00 1.52
C VAL A 83 -9.98 -5.51 0.57
N ARG A 84 -9.80 -6.18 -0.57
CA ARG A 84 -8.84 -5.75 -1.60
C ARG A 84 -9.12 -4.32 -2.07
N ASN A 85 -10.38 -4.01 -2.41
CA ASN A 85 -10.75 -2.68 -2.90
C ASN A 85 -10.59 -1.61 -1.83
N GLN A 86 -10.90 -1.93 -0.57
CA GLN A 86 -10.68 -1.01 0.56
C GLN A 86 -9.18 -0.71 0.71
N GLN A 87 -8.33 -1.74 0.72
CA GLN A 87 -6.88 -1.58 0.83
C GLN A 87 -6.30 -0.77 -0.34
N LEU A 88 -6.78 -0.99 -1.57
CA LEU A 88 -6.42 -0.16 -2.72
C LEU A 88 -6.88 1.30 -2.55
N GLU A 89 -8.10 1.53 -2.06
CA GLU A 89 -8.61 2.88 -1.80
C GLU A 89 -7.79 3.61 -0.72
N TYR A 90 -7.40 2.93 0.36
CA TYR A 90 -6.51 3.47 1.39
C TYR A 90 -5.14 3.87 0.81
N LEU A 91 -4.59 3.04 -0.08
CA LEU A 91 -3.34 3.34 -0.76
C LEU A 91 -3.48 4.56 -1.69
N GLU A 92 -4.49 4.56 -2.56
CA GLU A 92 -4.76 5.62 -3.54
C GLU A 92 -5.04 6.97 -2.87
N LYS A 93 -5.95 7.00 -1.91
CA LYS A 93 -6.46 8.26 -1.32
C LYS A 93 -5.71 8.70 -0.07
N GLY A 94 -4.91 7.81 0.52
CA GLY A 94 -4.15 8.08 1.73
C GLY A 94 -2.67 8.16 1.45
N ALA A 95 -2.03 7.01 1.27
CA ALA A 95 -0.57 6.89 1.23
C ALA A 95 0.04 7.67 0.06
N ILE A 96 -0.51 7.54 -1.15
CA ILE A 96 0.01 8.23 -2.34
C ILE A 96 -0.13 9.75 -2.22
N VAL A 97 -1.30 10.23 -1.78
CA VAL A 97 -1.54 11.66 -1.55
C VAL A 97 -0.53 12.20 -0.54
N LYS A 98 -0.30 11.48 0.55
CA LYS A 98 0.66 11.87 1.59
C LYS A 98 2.10 11.88 1.06
N VAL A 99 2.50 10.87 0.29
CA VAL A 99 3.81 10.80 -0.35
C VAL A 99 4.03 11.99 -1.28
N ASN A 100 3.06 12.30 -2.16
CA ASN A 100 3.15 13.45 -3.07
C ASN A 100 3.26 14.77 -2.31
N GLN A 101 2.47 14.96 -1.24
CA GLN A 101 2.55 16.15 -0.40
C GLN A 101 3.91 16.28 0.31
N LEU A 102 4.48 15.18 0.80
CA LEU A 102 5.80 15.19 1.43
C LEU A 102 6.88 15.61 0.41
N MET A 103 6.84 15.07 -0.81
CA MET A 103 7.80 15.42 -1.85
C MET A 103 7.69 16.89 -2.26
N GLU A 104 6.48 17.42 -2.42
CA GLU A 104 6.23 18.84 -2.71
C GLU A 104 6.79 19.74 -1.60
N ASN A 105 6.45 19.44 -0.33
CA ASN A 105 6.94 20.22 0.81
C ASN A 105 8.48 20.19 0.93
N ILE A 106 9.12 19.06 0.62
CA ILE A 106 10.58 18.95 0.61
C ILE A 106 11.17 19.82 -0.51
N ALA A 107 10.57 19.84 -1.70
CA ALA A 107 10.99 20.68 -2.82
C ALA A 107 10.87 22.18 -2.47
N ASP A 108 9.77 22.59 -1.84
CA ASP A 108 9.56 23.96 -1.35
C ASP A 108 10.60 24.35 -0.29
N LEU A 109 10.87 23.47 0.68
CA LEU A 109 11.89 23.70 1.68
C LEU A 109 13.29 23.84 1.06
N ASN A 110 13.60 23.06 0.02
CA ASN A 110 14.85 23.21 -0.71
C ASN A 110 15.00 24.60 -1.34
N GLN A 111 13.92 25.14 -1.90
CA GLN A 111 13.92 26.50 -2.42
C GLN A 111 14.13 27.53 -1.29
N GLN A 112 13.38 27.44 -0.20
CA GLN A 112 13.48 28.37 0.93
C GLN A 112 14.87 28.35 1.59
N ILE A 113 15.46 27.17 1.77
CA ILE A 113 16.83 27.01 2.30
C ILE A 113 17.83 27.71 1.40
N LYS A 114 17.71 27.54 0.07
CA LYS A 114 18.60 28.17 -0.90
C LYS A 114 18.49 29.70 -0.84
N GLU A 115 17.28 30.24 -0.85
CA GLU A 115 17.02 31.68 -0.79
C GLU A 115 17.52 32.31 0.51
N SER A 116 17.30 31.65 1.65
CA SER A 116 17.74 32.11 2.96
C SER A 116 19.27 32.17 3.08
N ASN A 117 19.96 31.12 2.62
CA ASN A 117 21.42 31.08 2.62
C ASN A 117 22.06 32.12 1.68
N ILE A 118 21.48 32.34 0.50
CA ILE A 118 21.91 33.40 -0.43
C ILE A 118 21.74 34.78 0.22
N SER A 119 20.67 34.97 0.98
CA SER A 119 20.41 36.19 1.76
C SER A 119 21.33 36.34 2.99
N GLY A 120 22.18 35.35 3.26
CA GLY A 120 23.14 35.34 4.36
C GLY A 120 22.59 34.87 5.71
N ASN A 121 21.35 34.40 5.76
CA ASN A 121 20.70 33.88 6.96
C ASN A 121 20.86 32.35 7.01
N PRO A 122 21.47 31.77 8.06
CA PRO A 122 21.54 30.32 8.21
C PRO A 122 20.14 29.71 8.35
N ALA A 123 19.77 28.81 7.45
CA ALA A 123 18.45 28.17 7.39
C ALA A 123 18.34 26.92 8.29
N LEU A 124 18.84 26.96 9.53
CA LEU A 124 18.95 25.78 10.40
C LEU A 124 17.58 25.10 10.64
N GLU A 125 16.57 25.87 11.03
CA GLU A 125 15.22 25.34 11.32
C GLU A 125 14.58 24.69 10.08
N LEU A 126 14.74 25.30 8.89
CA LEU A 126 14.25 24.74 7.64
C LEU A 126 14.96 23.43 7.25
N ASN A 127 16.25 23.31 7.57
CA ASN A 127 16.99 22.06 7.36
C ASN A 127 16.49 20.94 8.29
N ASP A 128 16.16 21.27 9.54
CA ASP A 128 15.63 20.31 10.52
C ASP A 128 14.23 19.83 10.09
N GLU A 129 13.35 20.76 9.70
CA GLU A 129 12.02 20.42 9.17
C GLU A 129 12.12 19.53 7.93
N ARG A 130 12.99 19.89 6.98
CA ARG A 130 13.23 19.09 5.78
C ARG A 130 13.70 17.68 6.11
N ASN A 131 14.63 17.53 7.05
CA ASN A 131 15.12 16.21 7.45
C ASN A 131 14.01 15.36 8.08
N MET A 132 13.12 15.98 8.86
CA MET A 132 11.93 15.33 9.43
C MET A 132 10.99 14.81 8.33
N LEU A 133 10.71 15.64 7.31
CA LEU A 133 9.87 15.24 6.19
C LEU A 133 10.50 14.12 5.35
N ILE A 134 11.83 14.13 5.18
CA ILE A 134 12.52 13.04 4.48
C ILE A 134 12.49 11.74 5.30
N ASP A 135 12.61 11.83 6.62
CA ASP A 135 12.46 10.66 7.49
C ASP A 135 11.03 10.10 7.43
N GLU A 136 10.02 10.97 7.42
CA GLU A 136 8.63 10.59 7.22
C GLU A 136 8.41 9.96 5.83
N LEU A 137 8.95 10.55 4.76
CA LEU A 137 8.87 9.97 3.41
C LEU A 137 9.49 8.56 3.35
N SER A 138 10.58 8.33 4.10
CA SER A 138 11.24 7.02 4.15
C SER A 138 10.43 5.93 4.86
N SER A 139 9.37 6.26 5.60
CA SER A 139 8.48 5.24 6.16
C SER A 139 7.51 4.67 5.11
N PHE A 140 7.28 5.42 4.03
CA PHE A 140 6.40 5.01 2.93
C PHE A 140 7.15 4.35 1.76
N LEU A 141 8.33 4.88 1.43
CA LEU A 141 9.13 4.44 0.28
C LEU A 141 10.57 4.17 0.70
N ASP A 142 11.19 3.16 0.10
CA ASP A 142 12.64 3.03 0.16
C ASP A 142 13.27 4.18 -0.63
N ILE A 143 14.07 5.01 0.03
CA ILE A 143 14.65 6.21 -0.57
C ILE A 143 16.15 6.32 -0.34
N LYS A 144 16.82 6.89 -1.33
CA LYS A 144 18.23 7.24 -1.28
C LYS A 144 18.39 8.75 -1.44
N VAL A 145 19.12 9.37 -0.51
CA VAL A 145 19.34 10.81 -0.51
C VAL A 145 20.79 11.10 -0.87
N GLU A 146 20.97 11.89 -1.92
CA GLU A 146 22.26 12.37 -2.40
C GLU A 146 22.35 13.87 -2.15
N VAL A 147 23.43 14.31 -1.50
CA VAL A 147 23.65 15.72 -1.17
C VAL A 147 24.89 16.23 -1.89
N THR A 148 24.73 17.34 -2.61
CA THR A 148 25.81 17.99 -3.35
C THR A 148 25.96 19.44 -2.89
N PRO A 149 27.14 19.86 -2.40
CA PRO A 149 27.36 21.24 -2.02
C PRO A 149 27.43 22.14 -3.26
N LEU A 150 26.63 23.20 -3.28
CA LEU A 150 26.64 24.27 -4.27
C LEU A 150 27.37 25.49 -3.71
N ASP A 151 28.43 25.94 -4.38
CA ASP A 151 29.10 27.20 -4.03
C ASP A 151 28.19 28.39 -4.36
N ILE A 152 27.89 29.22 -3.34
CA ILE A 152 27.08 30.44 -3.46
C ILE A 152 27.93 31.71 -3.39
N GLY A 153 29.25 31.58 -3.43
CA GLY A 153 30.20 32.68 -3.36
C GLY A 153 30.49 33.14 -1.93
N GLY A 154 31.53 33.96 -1.78
CA GLY A 154 31.96 34.47 -0.47
C GLY A 154 32.48 33.38 0.48
N GLY A 155 32.91 32.22 -0.04
CA GLY A 155 33.37 31.08 0.75
C GLY A 155 32.25 30.30 1.44
N LYS A 156 30.99 30.48 1.00
CA LYS A 156 29.81 29.77 1.53
C LYS A 156 29.28 28.78 0.50
N SER A 157 28.72 27.67 0.98
CA SER A 157 28.02 26.68 0.16
C SER A 157 26.65 26.36 0.73
N VAL A 158 25.75 25.88 -0.12
CA VAL A 158 24.42 25.37 0.23
C VAL A 158 24.27 23.96 -0.28
N ASP A 159 23.71 23.08 0.54
CA ASP A 159 23.45 21.70 0.17
C ASP A 159 22.24 21.62 -0.76
N GLU A 160 22.45 21.18 -1.99
CA GLU A 160 21.39 20.72 -2.90
C GLU A 160 21.20 19.21 -2.72
N LEU A 161 19.94 18.75 -2.70
CA LEU A 161 19.62 17.34 -2.51
C LEU A 161 18.86 16.76 -3.70
N VAL A 162 19.09 15.46 -3.92
CA VAL A 162 18.31 14.60 -4.80
C VAL A 162 17.83 13.41 -3.97
N ILE A 163 16.53 13.10 -4.03
CA ILE A 163 15.92 11.92 -3.43
C ILE A 163 15.55 10.98 -4.57
N LYS A 164 16.10 9.75 -4.53
CA LYS A 164 15.80 8.68 -5.47
C LYS A 164 15.00 7.57 -4.80
N LEU A 165 14.22 6.83 -5.59
CA LEU A 165 13.54 5.62 -5.13
C LEU A 165 14.55 4.46 -5.03
N GLY A 166 14.88 4.05 -3.80
CA GLY A 166 15.84 2.99 -3.50
C GLY A 166 17.16 3.15 -4.26
N GLU A 167 17.60 2.08 -4.92
CA GLU A 167 18.79 2.07 -5.80
C GLU A 167 18.43 2.29 -7.29
N THR A 168 17.24 2.84 -7.59
CA THR A 168 16.83 3.15 -8.97
C THR A 168 17.29 4.55 -9.41
N GLU A 169 17.18 4.83 -10.70
CA GLU A 169 17.40 6.18 -11.26
C GLU A 169 16.14 7.07 -11.21
N ILE A 170 15.06 6.61 -10.58
CA ILE A 170 13.82 7.40 -10.45
C ILE A 170 14.04 8.46 -9.38
N GLU A 171 14.04 9.72 -9.80
CA GLU A 171 14.13 10.88 -8.93
C GLU A 171 12.74 11.27 -8.43
N LEU A 172 12.55 11.20 -7.11
CA LEU A 172 11.34 11.63 -6.41
C LEU A 172 11.36 13.14 -6.17
N VAL A 173 12.52 13.65 -5.76
CA VAL A 173 12.77 15.09 -5.60
C VAL A 173 14.15 15.40 -6.16
N ASN A 174 14.24 16.34 -7.09
CA ASN A 174 15.49 16.89 -7.61
C ASN A 174 15.53 18.37 -7.29
N ARG A 175 16.33 18.74 -6.28
CA ARG A 175 16.42 20.12 -5.78
C ARG A 175 15.04 20.64 -5.39
N ASN A 176 14.52 21.62 -6.13
CA ASN A 176 13.24 22.29 -5.90
C ASN A 176 12.13 21.79 -6.82
N VAL A 177 12.29 20.62 -7.43
CA VAL A 177 11.27 19.99 -8.27
C VAL A 177 10.98 18.60 -7.72
N ASN A 178 9.71 18.26 -7.55
CA ASN A 178 9.27 16.90 -7.24
C ASN A 178 8.60 16.23 -8.44
N SER A 179 8.67 14.91 -8.45
CA SER A 179 7.85 14.06 -9.30
C SER A 179 6.49 13.78 -8.64
N GLU A 180 5.58 13.19 -9.41
CA GLU A 180 4.30 12.68 -8.90
C GLU A 180 4.32 11.15 -8.93
N VAL A 181 3.89 10.53 -7.84
CA VAL A 181 3.73 9.08 -7.75
C VAL A 181 2.25 8.75 -7.93
N GLU A 182 1.98 7.75 -8.76
CA GLU A 182 0.65 7.25 -9.07
C GLU A 182 0.62 5.72 -9.01
N ILE A 183 -0.56 5.15 -8.77
CA ILE A 183 -0.76 3.69 -8.84
C ILE A 183 -1.08 3.32 -10.28
N VAL A 184 -0.27 2.42 -10.84
CA VAL A 184 -0.51 1.87 -12.17
C VAL A 184 -1.29 0.57 -12.03
N ASN A 185 -2.58 0.61 -12.38
CA ASN A 185 -3.39 -0.60 -12.45
C ASN A 185 -2.96 -1.44 -13.67
N GLU A 186 -2.85 -2.77 -13.50
CA GLU A 186 -2.45 -3.72 -14.55
C GLU A 186 -3.32 -3.68 -15.82
N SER A 187 -4.48 -3.01 -15.77
CA SER A 187 -5.40 -2.84 -16.91
C SER A 187 -5.09 -1.66 -17.83
N GLY A 188 -4.11 -0.80 -17.51
CA GLY A 188 -3.59 0.21 -18.44
C GLY A 188 -4.63 1.17 -19.06
N ASN A 189 -5.75 1.44 -18.39
CA ASN A 189 -6.72 2.43 -18.85
C ASN A 189 -6.88 3.55 -17.83
N ILE A 190 -6.48 4.73 -18.31
CA ILE A 190 -6.58 6.08 -17.77
C ILE A 190 -8.04 6.44 -17.47
#